data_AF-A0A258CR67-F1
#
_entry.id   AF-A0A258CR67-F1
#
_cell.length_a   1.000
_cell.length_b   1.000
_cell.length_c   1.000
_cell.angle_alpha   90.00
_cell.angle_beta   90.00
_cell.angle_gamma   90.00
#
_symmetry.space_group_name_H-M   'P 1'
#
loop_
_entity.id
_entity.type
_entity.pdbx_description
1 polymer ?
#
loop_
_entity_poly.entity_id
_entity_poly.type
_entity_poly.pdbx_seq_one_letter_code
_entity_poly.pdbx_strand_id
1 'polypeptide(L)'
;MRKPRDFDAELKSLEDKAKTLKDRKVRQLGELVIATGADALDIDTLAGGLLDLADAGNATRKEGWRKRGAGFFRGGQGGSAASAGGDQ
;
A
#
# COMPACT_ATOMS: atom_id res chain seq x y z
N MET A 1 -31.84 34.47 -3.76
CA MET A 1 -31.50 34.07 -2.38
C MET A 1 -30.68 32.78 -2.45
N ARG A 2 -29.45 32.75 -1.95
CA ARG A 2 -28.64 31.50 -1.92
C ARG A 2 -29.20 30.59 -0.83
N LYS A 3 -29.46 29.33 -1.16
CA LYS A 3 -29.91 28.30 -0.21
C LYS A 3 -28.89 28.22 0.94
N PRO A 4 -29.31 28.19 2.21
CA PRO A 4 -28.40 27.96 3.33
C PRO A 4 -27.58 26.70 3.08
N ARG A 5 -26.26 26.76 3.30
CA ARG A 5 -25.39 25.57 3.19
C ARG A 5 -25.91 24.51 4.17
N ASP A 6 -26.15 23.32 3.64
CA ASP A 6 -26.53 22.16 4.42
C ASP A 6 -25.25 21.54 4.98
N PHE A 7 -24.83 22.03 6.13
CA PHE A 7 -23.63 21.56 6.81
C PHE A 7 -23.73 20.09 7.22
N ASP A 8 -24.94 19.58 7.47
CA ASP A 8 -25.15 18.18 7.80
C ASP A 8 -24.87 17.28 6.60
N ALA A 9 -25.29 17.71 5.40
CA ALA A 9 -24.95 17.02 4.15
C ALA A 9 -23.45 17.10 3.83
N GLU A 10 -22.79 18.25 4.06
CA GLU A 10 -21.34 18.38 3.89
C GLU A 10 -20.57 17.49 4.88
N LEU A 11 -20.99 17.45 6.15
CA LEU A 11 -20.39 16.63 7.19
C LEU A 11 -20.51 15.13 6.87
N LYS A 12 -21.72 14.69 6.49
CA LYS A 12 -21.96 13.30 6.07
C LYS A 12 -21.11 12.91 4.86
N SER A 13 -20.99 13.80 3.87
CA SER A 13 -20.12 13.56 2.70
C SER A 13 -18.66 13.38 3.09
N LEU A 14 -18.16 14.15 4.07
CA LEU A 14 -16.78 14.03 4.56
C LEU A 14 -16.57 12.74 5.34
N GLU A 15 -17.52 12.34 6.18
CA GLU A 15 -17.47 11.07 6.92
C GLU A 15 -17.44 9.87 5.98
N ASP A 16 -18.29 9.85 4.95
CA ASP A 16 -18.35 8.76 3.98
C ASP A 16 -17.05 8.67 3.15
N LYS A 17 -16.47 9.82 2.80
CA LYS A 17 -15.13 9.88 2.17
C LYS A 17 -14.05 9.34 3.10
N ALA A 18 -14.05 9.72 4.37
CA ALA A 18 -13.08 9.25 5.36
C ALA A 18 -13.15 7.72 5.53
N LYS A 19 -14.37 7.16 5.61
CA LYS A 19 -14.60 5.70 5.65
C LYS A 19 -14.04 5.02 4.40
N THR A 20 -14.40 5.53 3.22
CA THR A 20 -13.93 4.98 1.93
C THR A 20 -12.40 4.98 1.83
N LEU A 21 -11.75 6.06 2.27
CA LEU A 21 -10.28 6.15 2.28
C LEU A 21 -9.66 5.16 3.26
N LYS A 22 -10.26 4.99 4.43
CA LYS A 22 -9.80 4.01 5.42
C LYS A 22 -9.90 2.59 4.89
N ASP A 23 -11.04 2.23 4.29
CA ASP A 23 -11.26 0.90 3.73
C ASP A 23 -10.28 0.62 2.59
N ARG A 24 -10.05 1.60 1.71
CA ARG A 24 -9.05 1.49 0.64
C ARG A 24 -7.65 1.26 1.20
N LYS A 25 -7.26 2.01 2.23
CA LYS A 25 -5.94 1.85 2.88
C LYS A 25 -5.78 0.47 3.49
N VAL A 26 -6.80 -0.05 4.18
CA VAL A 26 -6.77 -1.40 4.78
C VAL A 26 -6.60 -2.46 3.68
N ARG A 27 -7.37 -2.36 2.59
CA ARG A 27 -7.26 -3.29 1.46
C ARG A 27 -5.88 -3.25 0.81
N GLN A 28 -5.35 -2.07 0.50
CA GLN A 28 -4.03 -1.91 -0.10
C GLN A 28 -2.90 -2.46 0.78
N LEU A 29 -2.99 -2.29 2.10
CA LEU A 29 -2.02 -2.88 3.03
C LEU A 29 -2.15 -4.40 3.07
N GLY A 30 -3.38 -4.95 3.05
CA GLY A 30 -3.61 -6.39 2.97
C GLY A 30 -3.04 -6.98 1.68
N GLU A 31 -3.28 -6.36 0.54
CA GLU A 31 -2.72 -6.75 -0.76
C GLU A 31 -1.18 -6.74 -0.74
N LEU A 32 -0.58 -5.72 -0.12
CA LEU A 32 0.89 -5.64 0.01
C LEU A 32 1.46 -6.78 0.87
N VAL A 33 0.81 -7.10 1.99
CA VAL A 33 1.23 -8.21 2.87
C VAL A 33 1.22 -9.53 2.10
N ILE A 34 0.15 -9.79 1.32
CA ILE A 34 0.05 -10.99 0.49
C ILE A 34 1.11 -10.97 -0.63
N ALA A 35 1.26 -9.87 -1.35
CA ALA A 35 2.19 -9.78 -2.48
C ALA A 35 3.65 -9.95 -2.05
N THR A 36 3.98 -9.58 -0.80
CA THR A 36 5.31 -9.78 -0.21
C THR A 36 5.51 -11.17 0.39
N GLY A 37 4.47 -12.00 0.44
CA GLY A 37 4.47 -13.32 1.10
C GLY A 37 4.53 -13.24 2.62
N ALA A 38 4.29 -12.06 3.20
CA ALA A 38 4.33 -11.84 4.64
C ALA A 38 3.09 -12.40 5.34
N ASP A 39 2.04 -12.76 4.59
CA ASP A 39 0.84 -13.45 5.08
C ASP A 39 1.12 -14.89 5.54
N ALA A 40 2.25 -15.48 5.12
CA ALA A 40 2.68 -16.80 5.59
C ALA A 40 3.36 -16.76 6.98
N LEU A 41 3.69 -15.57 7.48
CA LEU A 41 4.28 -15.40 8.82
C LEU A 41 3.19 -15.42 9.89
N ASP A 42 3.53 -15.84 11.10
CA ASP A 42 2.65 -15.66 12.25
C ASP A 42 2.52 -14.16 12.61
N ILE A 43 1.40 -13.82 13.24
CA ILE A 43 1.04 -12.42 13.50
C ILE A 43 2.01 -11.73 14.47
N ASP A 44 2.60 -12.46 15.41
CA ASP A 44 3.54 -11.91 16.39
C ASP A 44 4.90 -11.63 15.75
N THR A 45 5.39 -12.53 14.89
CA THR A 45 6.62 -12.35 14.11
C THR A 45 6.48 -11.19 13.12
N LEU A 46 5.34 -11.10 12.42
CA LEU A 46 5.07 -9.99 11.52
C LEU A 46 5.03 -8.66 12.29
N ALA A 47 4.35 -8.62 13.43
CA ALA A 47 4.29 -7.44 14.29
C ALA A 47 5.68 -7.04 14.80
N GLY A 48 6.48 -7.99 15.28
CA GLY A 48 7.85 -7.76 15.74
C GLY A 48 8.75 -7.17 14.65
N GLY A 49 8.68 -7.71 13.43
CA GLY A 49 9.42 -7.17 12.28
C GLY A 49 9.00 -5.75 11.92
N LEU A 50 7.70 -5.44 11.95
CA LEU A 50 7.20 -4.08 11.71
C LEU A 50 7.63 -3.08 12.79
N LEU A 51 7.70 -3.50 14.04
CA LEU A 51 8.20 -2.68 15.15
C LEU A 51 9.70 -2.41 15.00
N ASP A 52 10.52 -3.41 14.69
CA ASP A 52 11.96 -3.21 14.44
C ASP A 52 12.20 -2.25 13.25
N LEU A 53 11.40 -2.38 12.18
CA LEU A 53 11.42 -1.46 11.04
C LEU A 53 11.05 -0.01 11.44
N ALA A 54 10.06 0.16 12.32
CA ALA A 54 9.61 1.47 12.80
C ALA A 54 10.66 2.13 13.71
N ASP A 55 11.23 1.35 14.63
CA ASP A 55 12.18 1.79 15.66
C ASP A 55 13.61 1.98 15.12
N ALA A 56 13.91 1.48 13.92
CA ALA A 56 15.24 1.59 13.33
C ALA A 56 15.69 3.05 13.14
N GLY A 57 16.35 3.64 14.14
CA GLY A 57 16.84 5.03 14.11
C GLY A 57 17.98 5.31 13.13
N ASN A 58 18.53 4.29 12.46
CA ASN A 58 19.66 4.46 11.55
C ASN A 58 19.20 4.75 10.11
N ALA A 59 19.46 5.97 9.63
CA ALA A 59 19.11 6.44 8.29
C ALA A 59 19.65 5.54 7.16
N THR A 60 20.84 4.96 7.32
CA THR A 60 21.46 4.06 6.33
C THR A 60 20.69 2.74 6.22
N ARG A 61 20.21 2.21 7.35
CA ARG A 61 19.39 0.98 7.37
C ARG A 61 18.02 1.23 6.72
N LYS A 62 17.38 2.36 7.06
CA LYS A 62 16.11 2.78 6.41
C LYS A 62 16.27 2.92 4.90
N GLU A 63 17.38 3.49 4.44
CA GLU A 63 17.63 3.68 3.02
C GLU A 63 17.84 2.35 2.27
N GLY A 64 18.54 1.38 2.89
CA GLY A 64 18.65 0.02 2.35
C GLY A 64 17.29 -0.65 2.16
N TRP A 65 16.40 -0.54 3.16
CA TRP A 65 15.04 -1.07 3.08
C TRP A 65 14.19 -0.35 2.04
N ARG A 66 14.31 0.98 1.91
CA ARG A 66 13.62 1.73 0.85
C ARG A 66 14.05 1.28 -0.53
N LYS A 67 15.36 1.10 -0.77
CA LYS A 67 15.88 0.62 -2.07
C LYS A 67 15.34 -0.76 -2.41
N ARG A 68 15.33 -1.68 -1.44
CA ARG A 68 14.79 -3.04 -1.60
C ARG A 68 13.28 -3.02 -1.87
N GLY A 69 12.53 -2.25 -1.09
CA GLY A 69 11.09 -2.06 -1.29
C GLY A 69 10.76 -1.46 -2.67
N ALA A 70 11.51 -0.45 -3.12
CA ALA A 70 11.34 0.11 -4.45
C ALA A 70 11.68 -0.92 -5.56
N GLY A 71 12.63 -1.83 -5.31
CA GLY A 71 12.94 -2.94 -6.21
C GLY A 71 11.78 -3.92 -6.38
N PHE A 72 11.06 -4.23 -5.30
CA PHE A 72 9.88 -5.11 -5.32
C PHE A 72 8.80 -4.61 -6.30
N PHE A 73 8.50 -3.31 -6.27
CA PHE A 73 7.51 -2.71 -7.18
C PHE A 73 8.00 -2.55 -8.63
N ARG A 74 9.32 -2.52 -8.87
CA ARG A 74 9.89 -2.45 -10.22
C ARG A 74 9.93 -3.80 -10.94
N GLY A 75 10.08 -4.90 -10.20
CA GLY A 75 10.14 -6.25 -10.76
C GLY A 75 8.85 -6.76 -11.41
N GLY A 76 7.71 -6.12 -11.13
CA GLY A 76 6.40 -6.52 -11.68
C GLY A 76 6.11 -6.07 -13.11
N GLN A 77 6.97 -5.27 -13.75
CA GLN A 77 6.72 -4.69 -15.09
C GLN A 77 7.40 -5.47 -16.24
N GLY A 78 8.15 -6.54 -15.95
CA GLY A 78 9.00 -7.25 -16.92
C GLY A 78 8.43 -8.55 -17.51
N GLY A 79 7.11 -8.76 -17.46
CA GLY A 79 6.46 -10.04 -17.82
C GLY A 79 5.50 -10.00 -19.01
N SER A 80 5.56 -8.99 -19.89
CA SER A 80 4.76 -8.96 -21.14
C SER A 80 5.42 -8.07 -22.20
N ALA A 81 6.60 -8.47 -22.67
CA ALA A 81 7.21 -7.92 -23.88
C ALA A 81 8.23 -8.91 -24.49
N ALA A 82 7.73 -10.04 -24.99
CA ALA A 82 8.35 -10.91 -26.00
C ALA A 82 7.32 -12.04 -26.25
N SER A 83 6.66 -12.19 -27.40
CA SER A 83 7.22 -12.25 -28.75
C SER A 83 6.25 -11.68 -29.79
N ALA A 84 6.70 -10.64 -30.50
CA ALA A 84 6.39 -10.49 -31.91
C ALA A 84 7.41 -11.33 -32.71
N GLY A 85 6.94 -12.12 -33.67
CA GLY A 85 7.75 -12.90 -34.61
C GLY A 85 7.40 -14.40 -34.56
N GLY A 86 6.91 -15.04 -35.62
CA GLY A 86 6.72 -14.56 -36.99
C GLY A 86 5.87 -15.53 -37.80
N ASP A 87 5.43 -15.03 -38.94
CA ASP A 87 4.80 -15.72 -40.05
C ASP A 87 5.41 -17.10 -40.35
N GLN A 88 4.53 -18.09 -40.55
CA GLN A 88 4.70 -19.25 -41.42
C GLN A 88 3.31 -19.73 -41.86
#